data_AF-E3S984-F1
#
_entry.id   AF-E3S984-F1
#
_cell.length_a   1.000
_cell.length_b   1.000
_cell.length_c   1.000
_cell.angle_alpha   90.00
_cell.angle_beta   90.00
_cell.angle_gamma   90.00
#
_symmetry.space_group_name_H-M   'P 1'
#
loop_
_entity.id
_entity.type
_entity.pdbx_description
1 polymer ?
#
loop_
_entity_poly.entity_id
_entity_poly.type
_entity_poly.pdbx_seq_one_letter_code
_entity_poly.pdbx_strand_id
1 'polypeptide(L)'
;MTKHPQPCDFSTDPAHPTIAEDMLTYRFLSANKDSGAQSHLSHIEFRLRTEPVNEIDVETIWKVANTPEMIDALLGNIVKFNVLNTQPTGGYILLFIETEMLQMHERGQSMVIEMWEKHKLVHHFPVAAKLKGRIYCLVHRAHGRVKQAGEELYIRAVLFDFLMKR
;
A
#
# COMPACT_ATOMS: atom_id res chain seq x y z
N MET A 1 -15.76 -40.04 -0.99
CA MET A 1 -16.05 -38.80 -0.22
C MET A 1 -14.76 -38.01 -0.11
N THR A 2 -14.62 -37.01 -0.98
CA THR A 2 -13.45 -36.13 -1.11
C THR A 2 -13.43 -35.12 0.02
N LYS A 3 -12.41 -35.20 0.89
CA LYS A 3 -12.15 -34.17 1.90
C LYS A 3 -11.60 -32.93 1.17
N HIS A 4 -12.38 -31.85 1.19
CA HIS A 4 -11.88 -30.52 0.85
C HIS A 4 -10.76 -30.13 1.82
N PRO A 5 -9.63 -29.58 1.36
CA PRO A 5 -8.65 -28.98 2.25
C PRO A 5 -9.27 -27.75 2.91
N GLN A 6 -9.24 -27.70 4.24
CA GLN A 6 -9.57 -26.51 5.02
C GLN A 6 -8.64 -25.35 4.61
N PRO A 7 -9.16 -24.11 4.52
CA PRO A 7 -8.34 -22.94 4.26
C PRO A 7 -7.34 -22.76 5.41
N CYS A 8 -6.11 -22.39 5.05
CA CYS A 8 -5.02 -22.16 5.99
C CYS A 8 -5.45 -21.21 7.12
N ASP A 9 -5.54 -21.75 8.33
CA ASP A 9 -5.56 -20.95 9.54
C ASP A 9 -4.29 -20.08 9.53
N PHE A 10 -4.45 -18.76 9.54
CA PHE A 10 -3.41 -17.84 9.99
C PHE A 10 -3.27 -18.01 11.49
N SER A 11 -2.87 -19.21 11.91
CA SER A 11 -2.42 -19.53 13.26
C SER A 11 -1.36 -18.50 13.59
N THR A 12 -1.77 -17.52 14.39
CA THR A 12 -0.96 -16.73 15.29
C THR A 12 0.21 -17.58 15.75
N ASP A 13 1.41 -17.27 15.23
CA ASP A 13 2.64 -17.81 15.78
C ASP A 13 2.79 -17.20 17.18
N PRO A 14 2.66 -17.96 18.28
CA PRO A 14 2.72 -17.43 19.63
C PRO A 14 4.10 -16.88 20.00
N ALA A 15 5.09 -16.98 19.10
CA ALA A 15 6.45 -16.48 19.31
C ALA A 15 6.66 -15.01 18.91
N HIS A 16 5.75 -14.39 18.15
CA HIS A 16 5.89 -13.01 17.70
C HIS A 16 4.80 -12.12 18.28
N PRO A 17 5.15 -11.15 19.16
CA PRO A 17 4.17 -10.22 19.69
C PRO A 17 3.48 -9.46 18.55
N THR A 18 2.20 -9.20 18.69
CA THR A 18 1.42 -8.37 17.75
C THR A 18 1.86 -6.90 17.85
N ILE A 19 1.56 -6.09 16.83
CA ILE A 19 1.87 -4.66 16.88
C ILE A 19 1.08 -4.00 18.02
N ALA A 20 -0.15 -4.47 18.30
CA ALA A 20 -0.93 -4.08 19.46
C ALA A 20 -0.19 -4.32 20.80
N GLU A 21 0.39 -5.51 21.00
CA GLU A 21 1.14 -5.84 22.23
C GLU A 21 2.40 -4.97 22.38
N ASP A 22 3.12 -4.71 21.29
CA ASP A 22 4.24 -3.78 21.29
C ASP A 22 3.79 -2.37 21.67
N MET A 23 2.65 -1.92 21.16
CA MET A 23 2.09 -0.59 21.47
C MET A 23 1.71 -0.44 22.94
N LEU A 24 1.13 -1.49 23.55
CA LEU A 24 0.84 -1.52 24.99
C LEU A 24 2.13 -1.49 25.82
N THR A 25 3.16 -2.23 25.39
CA THR A 25 4.49 -2.21 26.01
C THR A 25 5.11 -0.83 25.94
N TYR A 26 5.07 -0.20 24.76
CA TYR A 26 5.52 1.18 24.58
C TYR A 26 4.80 2.15 25.53
N ARG A 27 3.47 2.06 25.65
CA ARG A 27 2.69 2.91 26.55
C ARG A 27 3.15 2.76 27.99
N PHE A 28 3.35 1.52 28.44
CA PHE A 28 3.82 1.22 29.80
C PHE A 28 5.21 1.83 30.05
N LEU A 29 6.16 1.60 29.14
CA LEU A 29 7.51 2.14 29.25
C LEU A 29 7.52 3.67 29.22
N SER A 30 6.75 4.27 28.33
CA SER A 30 6.64 5.73 28.22
C SER A 30 6.04 6.36 29.47
N ALA A 31 5.03 5.73 30.08
CA ALA A 31 4.42 6.21 31.32
C ALA A 31 5.42 6.17 32.50
N ASN A 32 6.30 5.17 32.51
CA ASN A 32 7.35 5.01 33.51
C ASN A 32 8.63 5.80 33.21
N LYS A 33 8.65 6.60 32.13
CA LYS A 33 9.84 7.35 31.65
C LYS A 33 11.06 6.47 31.42
N ASP A 34 10.83 5.23 30.99
CA ASP A 34 11.90 4.29 30.66
C ASP A 34 12.59 4.70 29.35
N SER A 35 13.92 4.66 29.34
CA SER A 35 14.75 4.92 28.16
C SER A 35 14.47 3.97 26.97
N GLY A 36 13.95 2.77 27.23
CA GLY A 36 13.58 1.77 26.22
C GLY A 36 12.33 2.14 25.42
N ALA A 37 11.52 3.10 25.87
CA ALA A 37 10.28 3.48 25.18
C ALA A 37 10.53 3.96 23.74
N GLN A 38 11.58 4.75 23.51
CA GLN A 38 11.90 5.26 22.17
C GLN A 38 12.39 4.16 21.21
N SER A 39 13.13 3.19 21.74
CA SER A 39 13.55 2.02 20.96
C SER A 39 12.34 1.17 20.55
N HIS A 40 11.38 0.98 21.45
CA HIS A 40 10.14 0.28 21.14
C HIS A 40 9.28 1.04 20.12
N LEU A 41 9.16 2.36 20.25
CA LEU A 41 8.44 3.17 19.26
C LEU A 41 9.05 3.03 17.86
N SER A 42 10.38 3.09 17.76
CA SER A 42 11.09 2.90 16.49
C SER A 42 10.85 1.50 15.89
N HIS A 43 10.76 0.48 16.75
CA HIS A 43 10.43 -0.88 16.33
C HIS A 43 8.99 -0.97 15.78
N ILE A 44 8.02 -0.39 16.48
CA ILE A 44 6.62 -0.35 16.05
C ILE A 44 6.49 0.36 14.71
N GLU A 45 7.13 1.52 14.52
CA GLU A 45 7.13 2.24 13.25
C GLU A 45 7.72 1.40 12.11
N PHE A 46 8.77 0.64 12.37
CA PHE A 46 9.35 -0.27 11.39
C PHE A 46 8.37 -1.38 11.00
N ARG A 47 7.69 -2.00 11.98
CA ARG A 47 6.68 -3.03 11.74
C ARG A 47 5.49 -2.49 10.96
N LEU A 48 5.01 -1.29 11.29
CA LEU A 48 3.97 -0.60 10.52
C LEU A 48 4.38 -0.28 9.08
N ARG A 49 5.67 -0.32 8.74
CA ARG A 49 6.10 -0.19 7.35
C ARG A 49 6.25 -1.53 6.63
N THR A 50 6.25 -2.65 7.33
CA THR A 50 6.67 -3.95 6.79
C THR A 50 5.62 -5.05 6.90
N GLU A 51 4.69 -4.94 7.84
CA GLU A 51 3.67 -5.96 8.15
C GLU A 51 2.26 -5.35 8.05
N PRO A 52 1.25 -6.05 7.52
CA PRO A 52 -0.13 -5.54 7.49
C PRO A 52 -0.75 -5.54 8.89
N VAL A 53 -1.35 -4.41 9.30
CA VAL A 53 -2.08 -4.31 10.57
C VAL A 53 -3.38 -5.10 10.53
N ASN A 54 -3.75 -5.72 11.65
CA ASN A 54 -5.07 -6.30 11.84
C ASN A 54 -6.03 -5.35 12.57
N GLU A 55 -7.27 -5.78 12.81
CA GLU A 55 -8.30 -5.00 13.52
C GLU A 55 -7.85 -4.57 14.92
N ILE A 56 -7.26 -5.48 15.70
CA ILE A 56 -6.81 -5.24 17.07
C ILE A 56 -5.65 -4.24 17.07
N ASP A 57 -4.74 -4.33 16.10
CA ASP A 57 -3.64 -3.37 15.92
C ASP A 57 -4.20 -1.96 15.65
N VAL A 58 -5.16 -1.83 14.74
CA VAL A 58 -5.80 -0.53 14.42
C VAL A 58 -6.43 0.07 15.65
N GLU A 59 -7.28 -0.68 16.36
CA GLU A 59 -7.99 -0.18 17.54
C GLU A 59 -7.00 0.24 18.64
N THR A 60 -5.99 -0.60 18.89
CA THR A 60 -5.00 -0.37 19.94
C THR A 60 -4.15 0.85 19.62
N ILE A 61 -3.62 0.95 18.40
CA ILE A 61 -2.81 2.10 17.99
C ILE A 61 -3.65 3.36 18.04
N TRP A 62 -4.89 3.35 17.55
CA TRP A 62 -5.75 4.53 17.57
C TRP A 62 -6.00 5.07 18.99
N LYS A 63 -6.25 4.17 19.95
CA LYS A 63 -6.52 4.54 21.35
C LYS A 63 -5.27 4.92 22.15
N VAL A 64 -4.12 4.36 21.78
CA VAL A 64 -2.87 4.50 22.54
C VAL A 64 -1.95 5.56 21.94
N ALA A 65 -2.06 5.83 20.64
CA ALA A 65 -1.27 6.84 19.95
C ALA A 65 -1.46 8.20 20.62
N ASN A 66 -0.34 8.77 21.07
CA ASN A 66 -0.27 10.10 21.66
C ASN A 66 0.18 11.16 20.65
N THR A 67 0.46 10.75 19.40
CA THR A 67 1.07 11.60 18.38
C THR A 67 0.38 11.43 17.02
N PRO A 68 0.15 12.52 16.28
CA PRO A 68 -0.39 12.46 14.91
C PRO A 68 0.45 11.61 13.95
N GLU A 69 1.76 11.55 14.17
CA GLU A 69 2.71 10.77 13.35
C GLU A 69 2.40 9.27 13.38
N MET A 70 1.92 8.77 14.52
CA MET A 70 1.55 7.36 14.65
C MET A 70 0.26 7.03 13.90
N ILE A 71 -0.70 7.96 13.90
CA ILE A 71 -1.92 7.83 13.09
C ILE A 71 -1.57 7.91 11.61
N ASP A 72 -0.66 8.81 11.19
CA ASP A 72 -0.17 8.88 9.80
C ASP A 72 0.48 7.56 9.36
N ALA A 73 1.31 6.96 10.21
CA ALA A 73 1.94 5.67 9.94
C ALA A 73 0.91 4.52 9.83
N LEU A 74 -0.08 4.49 10.72
CA LEU A 74 -1.18 3.52 10.69
C LEU A 74 -1.99 3.62 9.39
N LEU A 75 -2.42 4.84 9.02
CA LEU A 75 -3.16 5.07 7.79
C LEU A 75 -2.33 4.69 6.56
N GLY A 76 -1.04 5.02 6.56
CA GLY A 76 -0.09 4.58 5.53
C GLY A 76 -0.01 3.06 5.40
N ASN A 77 -0.01 2.33 6.52
CA ASN A 77 -0.05 0.87 6.50
C ASN A 77 -1.32 0.33 5.83
N ILE A 78 -2.49 0.82 6.28
CA ILE A 78 -3.80 0.40 5.77
C ILE A 78 -3.86 0.59 4.25
N VAL A 79 -3.41 1.75 3.75
CA VAL A 79 -3.35 2.03 2.30
C VAL A 79 -2.34 1.12 1.60
N LYS A 80 -1.11 1.02 2.12
CA LYS A 80 -0.02 0.26 1.49
C LYS A 80 -0.36 -1.22 1.29
N PHE A 81 -0.95 -1.85 2.30
CA PHE A 81 -1.30 -3.27 2.28
C PHE A 81 -2.74 -3.54 1.82
N ASN A 82 -3.47 -2.48 1.47
CA ASN A 82 -4.86 -2.55 1.04
C ASN A 82 -5.75 -3.28 2.07
N VAL A 83 -5.49 -3.05 3.36
CA VAL A 83 -6.02 -3.83 4.50
C VAL A 83 -7.55 -3.92 4.46
N LEU A 84 -8.23 -2.81 4.11
CA LEU A 84 -9.69 -2.74 4.04
C LEU A 84 -10.32 -3.74 3.05
N ASN A 85 -9.57 -4.15 2.02
CA ASN A 85 -10.05 -5.08 1.00
C ASN A 85 -9.43 -6.48 1.12
N THR A 86 -8.27 -6.60 1.76
CA THR A 86 -7.52 -7.87 1.83
C THR A 86 -7.79 -8.65 3.09
N GLN A 87 -8.21 -8.00 4.18
CA GLN A 87 -8.54 -8.67 5.43
C GLN A 87 -10.04 -8.93 5.57
N PRO A 88 -10.43 -10.08 6.17
CA PRO A 88 -11.83 -10.36 6.48
C PRO A 88 -12.52 -9.28 7.32
N THR A 89 -11.75 -8.61 8.18
CA THR A 89 -12.22 -7.56 9.09
C THR A 89 -12.08 -6.15 8.53
N GLY A 90 -11.72 -6.00 7.24
CA GLY A 90 -11.53 -4.69 6.61
C GLY A 90 -12.75 -3.77 6.71
N GLY A 91 -13.96 -4.31 6.66
CA GLY A 91 -15.20 -3.56 6.89
C GLY A 91 -15.34 -3.03 8.31
N TYR A 92 -14.93 -3.79 9.32
CA TYR A 92 -14.93 -3.35 10.72
C TYR A 92 -13.91 -2.24 10.95
N ILE A 93 -12.72 -2.37 10.38
CA ILE A 93 -11.66 -1.35 10.44
C ILE A 93 -12.17 -0.03 9.85
N LEU A 94 -12.83 -0.07 8.69
CA LEU A 94 -13.41 1.13 8.07
C LEU A 94 -14.47 1.77 8.98
N LEU A 95 -15.42 0.99 9.48
CA LEU A 95 -16.49 1.47 10.35
C LEU A 95 -15.94 2.07 11.65
N PHE A 96 -14.91 1.46 12.23
CA PHE A 96 -14.24 1.96 13.43
C PHE A 96 -13.64 3.35 13.17
N ILE A 97 -12.86 3.51 12.09
CA ILE A 97 -12.23 4.79 11.74
C ILE A 97 -13.30 5.87 11.52
N GLU A 98 -14.37 5.55 10.78
CA GLU A 98 -15.49 6.48 10.57
C GLU A 98 -16.13 6.91 11.90
N THR A 99 -16.37 5.96 12.80
CA THR A 99 -16.98 6.22 14.11
C THR A 99 -16.08 7.06 15.01
N GLU A 100 -14.77 6.83 14.98
CA GLU A 100 -13.80 7.62 15.74
C GLU A 100 -13.69 9.04 15.17
N MET A 101 -13.70 9.20 13.85
CA MET A 101 -13.72 10.52 13.22
C MET A 101 -14.96 11.33 13.58
N LEU A 102 -16.13 10.70 13.72
CA LEU A 102 -17.36 11.38 14.16
C LEU A 102 -17.24 11.98 15.57
N GLN A 103 -16.38 11.42 16.42
CA GLN A 103 -16.11 11.94 17.77
C GLN A 103 -15.07 13.06 17.78
N MET A 104 -14.34 13.25 16.68
CA MET A 104 -13.31 14.30 16.55
C MET A 104 -13.93 15.64 16.12
N HIS A 105 -13.26 16.74 16.50
CA HIS A 105 -13.54 18.05 15.92
C HIS A 105 -13.23 18.08 14.41
N GLU A 106 -13.85 18.99 13.67
CA GLU A 106 -13.68 19.13 12.20
C GLU A 106 -12.22 19.24 11.77
N ARG A 107 -11.39 19.94 12.55
CA ARG A 107 -9.94 20.03 12.29
C ARG A 107 -9.24 18.68 12.39
N GLY A 108 -9.61 17.85 13.37
CA GLY A 108 -9.05 16.51 13.54
C GLY A 108 -9.48 15.59 12.40
N GLN A 109 -10.75 15.64 12.01
CA GLN A 109 -11.27 14.90 10.86
C GLN A 109 -10.52 15.28 9.57
N SER A 110 -10.36 16.58 9.32
CA SER A 110 -9.65 17.08 8.13
C SER A 110 -8.21 16.59 8.08
N MET A 111 -7.52 16.55 9.22
CA MET A 111 -6.14 16.05 9.32
C MET A 111 -6.05 14.54 9.00
N VAL A 112 -6.98 13.72 9.51
CA VAL A 112 -7.04 12.28 9.21
C VAL A 112 -7.30 12.05 7.72
N ILE A 113 -8.22 12.80 7.11
CA ILE A 113 -8.51 12.73 5.67
C ILE A 113 -7.29 13.13 4.85
N GLU A 114 -6.59 14.21 5.23
CA GLU A 114 -5.38 14.66 4.54
C GLU A 114 -4.27 13.60 4.57
N MET A 115 -4.02 12.99 5.74
CA MET A 115 -3.06 11.88 5.88
C MET A 115 -3.44 10.70 4.99
N TRP A 116 -4.71 10.32 4.98
CA TRP A 116 -5.22 9.23 4.14
C TRP A 116 -5.01 9.50 2.64
N GLU A 117 -5.42 10.69 2.17
CA GLU A 117 -5.28 11.08 0.76
C GLU A 117 -3.82 11.20 0.34
N LYS A 118 -2.94 11.74 1.21
CA LYS A 118 -1.49 11.74 1.00
C LYS A 118 -0.96 10.34 0.71
N HIS A 119 -1.31 9.34 1.52
CA HIS A 119 -0.84 7.96 1.30
C HIS A 119 -1.45 7.32 0.05
N LYS A 120 -2.74 7.57 -0.22
CA LYS A 120 -3.36 7.12 -1.48
C LYS A 120 -2.60 7.65 -2.69
N LEU A 121 -2.31 8.95 -2.72
CA LEU A 121 -1.56 9.56 -3.82
C LEU A 121 -0.16 8.93 -3.97
N VAL A 122 0.57 8.77 -2.87
CA VAL A 122 1.92 8.17 -2.86
C VAL A 122 1.92 6.73 -3.33
N HIS A 123 0.88 5.94 -3.04
CA HIS A 123 0.81 4.54 -3.44
C HIS A 123 0.19 4.31 -4.83
N HIS A 124 -0.69 5.21 -5.30
CA HIS A 124 -1.26 5.15 -6.64
C HIS A 124 -0.34 5.76 -7.72
N PHE A 125 0.45 6.79 -7.40
CA PHE A 125 1.32 7.48 -8.35
C PHE A 125 2.41 6.58 -8.98
N PRO A 126 3.08 5.66 -8.26
CA PRO A 126 4.04 4.72 -8.84
C PRO A 126 3.39 3.72 -9.79
N VAL A 127 2.13 3.33 -9.55
CA VAL A 127 1.37 2.44 -10.44
C VAL A 127 1.04 3.16 -11.74
N ALA A 128 0.57 4.41 -11.65
CA ALA A 128 0.31 5.26 -12.81
C ALA A 128 1.59 5.57 -13.60
N ALA A 129 2.71 5.86 -12.93
CA ALA A 129 4.00 6.10 -13.56
C ALA A 129 4.57 4.84 -14.25
N LYS A 130 4.47 3.66 -13.60
CA LYS A 130 4.84 2.38 -14.21
C LYS A 130 3.97 2.05 -15.42
N LEU A 131 2.67 2.31 -15.34
CA LEU A 131 1.75 2.12 -16.46
C LEU A 131 2.08 3.07 -17.62
N LYS A 132 2.31 4.36 -17.35
CA LYS A 132 2.74 5.35 -18.34
C LYS A 132 4.05 4.94 -19.01
N GLY A 133 5.04 4.49 -18.24
CA GLY A 133 6.30 3.96 -18.77
C GLY A 133 6.10 2.74 -19.67
N ARG A 134 5.25 1.79 -19.27
CA ARG A 134 4.92 0.60 -20.10
C ARG A 134 4.22 0.99 -21.40
N ILE A 135 3.22 1.88 -21.34
CA ILE A 135 2.49 2.35 -22.52
C ILE A 135 3.45 3.08 -23.47
N TYR A 136 4.28 3.99 -22.95
CA TYR A 136 5.27 4.71 -23.75
C TYR A 136 6.23 3.74 -24.47
N CYS A 137 6.78 2.76 -23.75
CA CYS A 137 7.67 1.74 -24.35
C CYS A 137 6.97 0.89 -25.42
N LEU A 138 5.72 0.50 -25.20
CA LEU A 138 4.94 -0.29 -26.17
C LEU A 138 4.65 0.51 -27.44
N VAL A 139 4.19 1.76 -27.30
CA VAL A 139 3.89 2.66 -28.41
C VAL A 139 5.15 2.96 -29.22
N HIS A 140 6.26 3.26 -28.55
CA HIS A 140 7.52 3.57 -29.23
C HIS A 140 8.10 2.35 -29.98
N ARG A 141 7.95 1.15 -29.40
CA ARG A 141 8.37 -0.11 -30.06
C ARG A 141 7.45 -0.48 -31.23
N ALA A 142 6.15 -0.21 -31.14
CA ALA A 142 5.21 -0.40 -32.24
C ALA A 142 5.50 0.56 -33.41
N HIS A 143 5.73 1.85 -33.10
CA HIS A 143 6.10 2.86 -34.08
C HIS A 143 7.40 2.50 -34.82
N GLY A 144 8.42 2.01 -34.10
CA GLY A 144 9.67 1.53 -34.71
C GLY A 144 9.45 0.40 -35.71
N ARG A 145 8.60 -0.59 -35.37
CA ARG A 145 8.28 -1.71 -36.28
C ARG A 145 7.53 -1.26 -37.54
N VAL A 146 6.56 -0.35 -37.38
CA VAL A 146 5.79 0.19 -38.52
C VAL A 146 6.71 0.98 -39.46
N LYS A 147 7.61 1.79 -38.90
CA LYS A 147 8.58 2.56 -39.69
C LYS A 147 9.50 1.63 -40.50
N GLN A 148 10.05 0.61 -39.86
CA GLN A 148 10.94 -0.36 -40.51
C GLN A 148 10.22 -1.16 -41.61
N ALA A 149 9.00 -1.62 -41.35
CA ALA A 149 8.18 -2.31 -42.35
C ALA A 149 7.82 -1.39 -43.54
N GLY A 150 7.57 -0.11 -43.28
CA GLY A 150 7.34 0.90 -44.32
C GLY A 150 8.57 1.14 -45.20
N GLU A 151 9.76 1.21 -44.61
CA GLU A 151 11.03 1.34 -45.34
C GLU A 151 11.31 0.10 -46.20
N GLU A 152 11.08 -1.12 -45.69
CA GLU A 152 11.21 -2.36 -46.46
C GLU A 152 10.22 -2.43 -47.63
N LEU A 153 8.96 -2.02 -47.42
CA LEU A 153 7.95 -1.95 -48.48
C LEU A 153 8.33 -0.93 -49.56
N TYR A 154 8.84 0.24 -49.17
CA TYR A 154 9.32 1.26 -50.10
C TYR A 154 10.49 0.75 -50.95
N ILE A 155 11.50 0.14 -50.31
CA ILE A 155 12.65 -0.44 -51.00
C ILE A 155 12.19 -1.53 -51.99
N ARG A 156 11.29 -2.43 -51.56
CA ARG A 156 10.71 -3.45 -52.44
C ARG A 156 9.96 -2.84 -53.62
N ALA A 157 9.13 -1.82 -53.38
CA ALA A 157 8.38 -1.16 -54.44
C ALA A 157 9.32 -0.51 -55.47
N VAL A 158 10.35 0.21 -55.03
CA VAL A 158 11.34 0.84 -55.92
C VAL A 158 12.15 -0.18 -56.71
N LEU A 159 12.62 -1.26 -56.06
CA LEU A 159 13.35 -2.34 -56.73
C LEU A 159 12.48 -3.08 -57.75
N PHE A 160 11.21 -3.36 -57.41
CA PHE A 160 10.28 -4.02 -58.32
C PHE A 160 10.01 -3.15 -59.56
N ASP A 161 9.79 -1.84 -59.36
CA ASP A 161 9.55 -0.89 -60.44
C ASP A 161 10.79 -0.74 -61.36
N PHE A 162 11.99 -0.82 -60.79
CA PHE A 162 13.25 -0.81 -61.54
C PHE A 162 13.47 -2.10 -62.34
N LEU A 163 13.12 -3.26 -61.78
CA LEU A 163 13.26 -4.55 -62.44
C LEU A 163 12.24 -4.76 -63.57
N MET A 164 11.05 -4.19 -63.46
CA MET A 164 9.98 -4.29 -64.47
C MET A 164 10.12 -3.32 -65.66
N LYS A 165 11.07 -2.36 -65.57
CA LYS A 165 11.36 -1.37 -66.63
C LYS A 165 12.57 -1.75 -67.51
N ARG A 166 13.13 -2.94 -67.33
CA ARG A 166 14.13 -3.56 -68.23
C ARG A 166 13.46 -4.58 -69.14
#